data_AF-A0A7K2ZCI6-F1
#
_entry.id   AF-A0A7K2ZCI6-F1
#
_cell.length_a   1.000
_cell.length_b   1.000
_cell.length_c   1.000
_cell.angle_alpha   90.00
_cell.angle_beta   90.00
_cell.angle_gamma   90.00
#
_symmetry.space_group_name_H-M   'P 1'
#
loop_
_entity.id
_entity.type
_entity.pdbx_description
1 polymer ?
#
loop_
_entity_poly.entity_id
_entity_poly.type
_entity_poly.pdbx_seq_one_letter_code
_entity_poly.pdbx_strand_id
1 'polypeptide(L)' 'MSAYGPTGTTPYGPYGPTELLVIAKEPVPGRVKTRLCPPFSPAEAAELAAAALADTLETVLA' A
#
# COMPACT_ATOMS: atom_id res chain seq x y z
N MET A 1 -33.41 0.44 20.41
CA MET A 1 -32.72 -0.86 20.52
C MET A 1 -32.75 -1.49 19.12
N SER A 2 -31.86 -1.04 18.23
CA SER A 2 -31.86 -1.44 16.81
C SER A 2 -30.89 -2.59 16.63
N ALA A 3 -31.41 -3.78 16.33
CA ALA A 3 -30.63 -4.95 15.98
C ALA A 3 -30.20 -4.85 14.51
N TYR A 4 -29.10 -4.12 14.25
CA TYR A 4 -28.29 -4.34 13.06
C TYR A 4 -27.39 -5.55 13.36
N GLY A 5 -27.94 -6.75 13.25
CA GLY A 5 -27.18 -8.00 13.27
C GLY A 5 -27.08 -8.54 11.84
N PRO A 6 -25.89 -8.88 11.32
CA PRO A 6 -25.78 -9.42 9.98
C PRO A 6 -26.40 -10.83 9.95
N THR A 7 -27.56 -10.97 9.30
CA THR A 7 -28.28 -12.23 9.04
C THR A 7 -27.62 -13.02 7.90
N GLY A 8 -26.28 -13.00 7.83
CA GLY A 8 -25.49 -13.74 6.86
C GLY A 8 -24.64 -14.77 7.58
N THR A 9 -24.75 -16.03 7.18
CA THR A 9 -23.71 -17.04 7.43
C THR A 9 -22.45 -16.63 6.67
N THR A 10 -21.69 -15.68 7.20
CA THR A 10 -20.42 -15.25 6.62
C THR A 10 -19.34 -16.27 6.99
N PRO A 11 -18.59 -16.81 6.02
CA PRO A 11 -17.46 -17.71 6.32
C PRO A 11 -16.28 -16.99 7.01
N TYR A 12 -16.40 -15.68 7.21
CA TYR A 12 -15.45 -14.81 7.89
C TYR A 12 -16.13 -14.20 9.12
N GLY A 13 -15.34 -13.88 10.15
CA GLY A 13 -15.84 -13.38 11.44
C GLY A 13 -16.63 -12.06 11.38
N PRO A 14 -16.89 -11.39 12.51
CA PRO A 14 -17.71 -10.16 12.55
C PRO A 14 -17.13 -9.01 11.71
N TYR A 15 -15.87 -9.14 11.32
CA TYR A 15 -15.20 -8.35 10.30
C TYR A 15 -15.06 -9.28 9.10
N GLY A 16 -15.66 -8.91 7.97
CA GLY A 16 -15.56 -9.68 6.72
C GLY A 16 -14.09 -9.84 6.25
N PRO A 17 -13.88 -10.42 5.06
CA PRO A 17 -12.52 -10.54 4.53
C PRO A 17 -11.86 -9.16 4.46
N THR A 18 -10.60 -9.08 4.91
CA THR A 18 -9.82 -7.85 4.88
C THR A 18 -9.40 -7.55 3.45
N GLU A 19 -9.92 -6.45 2.88
CA GLU A 19 -9.45 -5.92 1.60
C GLU A 19 -8.41 -4.81 1.83
N LEU A 20 -7.31 -4.84 1.08
CA LEU A 20 -6.23 -3.86 1.16
C LEU A 20 -6.07 -3.13 -0.18
N LEU A 21 -6.03 -1.79 -0.14
CA LEU A 21 -5.73 -0.94 -1.29
C LEU A 21 -4.37 -0.27 -1.08
N VAL A 22 -3.42 -0.53 -1.99
CA VAL A 22 -2.12 0.14 -2.03
C VAL A 22 -2.12 1.21 -3.10
N ILE A 23 -1.90 2.47 -2.71
CA ILE A 23 -1.80 3.61 -3.62
C ILE A 23 -0.32 3.99 -3.77
N ALA A 24 0.16 4.01 -5.01
CA ALA A 24 1.54 4.37 -5.33
C ALA A 24 1.60 5.34 -6.52
N LYS A 25 2.71 6.10 -6.60
CA LYS A 25 3.05 6.94 -7.75
C LYS A 25 4.11 6.24 -8.59
N GLU A 26 4.01 6.37 -9.92
CA GLU A 26 5.02 5.85 -10.85
C GLU A 26 6.45 6.31 -10.46
N PRO A 27 7.43 5.40 -10.32
CA PRO A 27 8.81 5.71 -9.92
C PRO A 27 9.64 6.43 -10.99
N VAL A 28 9.29 7.68 -11.27
CA VAL A 28 9.99 8.51 -12.27
C VAL A 28 10.97 9.47 -11.57
N PRO A 29 12.25 9.54 -12.00
CA PRO A 29 13.22 10.49 -11.47
C PRO A 29 12.69 11.92 -11.42
N GLY A 30 12.90 12.60 -10.29
CA GLY A 30 12.44 13.96 -10.05
C GLY A 30 10.92 14.11 -9.82
N ARG A 31 10.13 13.02 -9.87
CA ARG A 31 8.68 13.05 -9.61
C ARG A 31 8.27 12.33 -8.33
N VAL A 32 9.07 11.40 -7.84
CA VAL A 32 8.85 10.65 -6.60
C VAL A 32 9.91 10.98 -5.57
N LYS A 33 9.53 10.90 -4.29
CA LYS A 33 10.43 11.04 -3.14
C LYS A 33 11.41 12.22 -3.25
N THR A 34 10.97 13.36 -3.81
CA THR A 34 11.81 14.54 -4.07
C THR A 34 12.38 15.17 -2.80
N ARG A 35 11.74 14.96 -1.65
CA ARG A 35 12.28 15.35 -0.34
C ARG A 35 13.54 14.55 0.07
N LEU A 36 13.84 13.45 -0.62
CA LEU A 36 15.09 12.70 -0.47
C LEU A 36 16.23 13.28 -1.32
N CYS A 37 16.03 14.41 -1.99
CA CYS A 37 17.07 15.13 -2.71
C CYS A 37 17.26 16.53 -2.06
N PRO A 38 18.44 16.90 -1.51
CA PRO A 38 19.75 16.23 -1.58
C PRO A 38 20.11 15.51 -0.28
N PRO A 39 19.82 14.21 -0.16
CA PRO A 39 20.89 13.21 0.04
C PRO A 39 21.04 12.13 -1.05
N PHE A 40 20.03 11.93 -1.89
CA PHE A 40 20.06 11.03 -3.05
C PHE A 40 19.96 11.83 -4.36
N SER A 41 20.48 11.27 -5.45
CA SER A 41 20.18 11.73 -6.80
C SER A 41 18.71 11.45 -7.16
N PRO A 42 18.12 12.17 -8.13
CA PRO A 42 16.75 11.88 -8.59
C PRO A 42 16.57 10.44 -9.08
N ALA A 43 17.62 9.80 -9.62
CA ALA A 43 17.59 8.42 -10.06
C ALA A 43 17.56 7.45 -8.86
N GLU A 44 18.47 7.62 -7.90
CA GLU A 44 18.50 6.81 -6.67
C GLU A 44 17.18 6.93 -5.87
N ALA A 45 16.59 8.13 -5.81
CA ALA A 45 15.29 8.33 -5.17
C ALA A 45 14.14 7.59 -5.90
N ALA A 46 14.20 7.46 -7.23
CA ALA A 46 13.24 6.69 -8.01
C ALA A 46 13.44 5.18 -7.84
N GLU A 47 14.69 4.72 -7.85
CA GLU A 47 15.04 3.32 -7.58
C GLU A 47 14.59 2.89 -6.19
N LEU A 48 14.85 3.71 -5.17
CA LEU A 48 14.38 3.47 -3.81
C LEU A 48 12.85 3.40 -3.73
N ALA A 49 12.14 4.27 -4.47
CA ALA A 49 10.68 4.24 -4.51
C ALA A 49 10.15 2.95 -5.17
N ALA A 50 10.83 2.45 -6.20
CA ALA A 50 10.47 1.19 -6.87
C ALA A 50 10.69 -0.02 -5.93
N ALA A 51 11.85 -0.08 -5.26
CA ALA A 51 12.15 -1.15 -4.30
C ALA A 51 11.14 -1.17 -3.15
N ALA A 52 10.88 -0.02 -2.51
CA ALA A 52 9.94 0.07 -1.40
C ALA A 52 8.50 -0.33 -1.80
N LEU A 53 8.09 -0.04 -3.04
CA LEU A 53 6.79 -0.49 -3.55
C LEU A 53 6.77 -2.01 -3.74
N ALA A 54 7.81 -2.59 -4.33
CA ALA A 54 7.92 -4.03 -4.49
C ALA A 54 7.88 -4.76 -3.14
N ASP A 55 8.66 -4.30 -2.16
CA ASP A 55 8.68 -4.86 -0.80
C ASP A 55 7.32 -4.76 -0.11
N THR A 56 6.60 -3.64 -0.31
CA THR A 56 5.25 -3.45 0.23
C THR A 56 4.28 -4.47 -0.37
N LEU A 57 4.33 -4.66 -1.69
CA LEU A 57 3.46 -5.60 -2.40
C LEU A 57 3.76 -7.04 -2.01
N GLU A 58 5.03 -7.41 -1.89
CA GLU A 58 5.43 -8.73 -1.40
C GLU A 58 4.91 -8.97 0.02
N THR A 59 5.05 -7.98 0.91
CA THR A 59 4.60 -8.09 2.31
C THR A 59 3.10 -8.31 2.44
N VAL A 60 2.28 -7.64 1.62
CA VAL A 60 0.79 -7.77 1.70
C VAL A 60 0.25 -8.99 0.95
N LEU A 61 1.06 -9.63 0.11
CA LEU A 61 0.70 -10.84 -0.64
C LEU A 61 1.16 -12.13 0.05
N ALA A 62 1.99 -12.05 1.08
CA ALA A 62 2.42 -13.16 1.92
C ALA A 62 1.33 -13.59 2.92
#